data_AF-A0A246Q5B9-F1
#
_entry.id   AF-A0A246Q5B9-F1
#
_cell.length_a   1.000
_cell.length_b   1.000
_cell.length_c   1.000
_cell.angle_alpha   90.00
_cell.angle_beta   90.00
_cell.angle_gamma   90.00
#
_symmetry.space_group_name_H-M   'P 1'
#
loop_
_entity.id
_entity.type
_entity.pdbx_description
1 polymer ?
#
loop_
_entity_poly.entity_id
_entity_poly.type
_entity_poly.pdbx_seq_one_letter_code
_entity_poly.pdbx_strand_id
1 'polypeptide(L)'
;MAHGRTGDKGDRCNISVIAYRPEYYDILVEQVTPEAVRAVYAHREPGTITRHLLPNLSAMNFVIDHVLDGGVNDSLNLDSHGKSLAGFLLDLPITLPAHLALPER
;
A
#
# COMPACT_ATOMS: atom_id res chain seq x y z
N MET A 1 -5.89 -10.32 -4.30
CA MET A 1 -6.91 -9.36 -4.81
C MET A 1 -6.31 -8.22 -5.60
N ALA A 2 -5.13 -7.73 -5.22
CA ALA A 2 -4.38 -6.71 -5.93
C ALA A 2 -2.91 -7.13 -6.04
N HIS A 3 -2.14 -6.44 -6.88
CA HIS A 3 -0.69 -6.46 -6.82
C HIS A 3 -0.15 -5.08 -6.41
N GLY A 4 1.06 -5.09 -5.84
CA GLY A 4 1.70 -3.91 -5.29
C GLY A 4 3.04 -3.62 -5.97
N ARG A 5 3.40 -2.35 -6.07
CA ARG A 5 4.73 -1.90 -6.52
C ARG A 5 5.18 -0.75 -5.63
N THR A 6 6.46 -0.71 -5.31
CA THR A 6 7.04 0.40 -4.56
C THR A 6 8.07 1.17 -5.39
N GLY A 7 8.26 2.43 -5.00
CA GLY A 7 9.40 3.25 -5.37
C GLY A 7 9.83 4.10 -4.17
N ASP A 8 11.10 4.46 -4.11
CA ASP A 8 11.68 5.27 -3.05
C ASP A 8 12.26 6.58 -3.59
N LYS A 9 12.23 7.62 -2.75
CA LYS A 9 12.96 8.87 -2.98
C LYS A 9 13.29 9.53 -1.65
N GLY A 10 14.54 9.41 -1.20
CA GLY A 10 14.94 9.87 0.13
C GLY A 10 14.27 9.02 1.20
N ASP A 11 13.64 9.65 2.19
CA ASP A 11 12.89 8.97 3.27
C ASP A 11 11.39 8.80 2.94
N ARG A 12 11.03 8.96 1.66
CA ARG A 12 9.67 8.80 1.16
C ARG A 12 9.57 7.53 0.33
N CYS A 13 8.46 6.81 0.51
CA CYS A 13 8.09 5.69 -0.34
C CYS A 13 6.76 5.98 -1.04
N ASN A 14 6.65 5.63 -2.32
CA ASN A 14 5.37 5.50 -2.98
C ASN A 14 4.99 4.03 -3.16
N ILE A 15 3.72 3.72 -2.94
CA ILE A 15 3.19 2.36 -3.04
C ILE A 15 1.94 2.36 -3.92
N SER A 16 2.04 1.73 -5.08
CA SER A 16 0.90 1.49 -5.96
C SER A 16 0.19 0.21 -5.57
N VAL A 17 -1.14 0.25 -5.44
CA VAL A 17 -2.02 -0.91 -5.29
C VAL A 17 -2.91 -0.97 -6.51
N ILE A 18 -2.83 -2.07 -7.26
CA ILE A 18 -3.52 -2.24 -8.54
C ILE A 18 -4.38 -3.49 -8.45
N ALA A 19 -5.69 -3.33 -8.62
CA ALA A 19 -6.65 -4.43 -8.54
C ALA A 19 -6.39 -5.45 -9.66
N TYR A 20 -6.44 -6.75 -9.35
CA TYR A 20 -6.32 -7.78 -10.40
C TYR A 20 -7.52 -7.81 -11.35
N ARG A 21 -8.70 -7.38 -10.85
CA ARG A 21 -9.93 -7.25 -11.61
C ARG A 21 -10.57 -5.91 -11.27
N PRO A 22 -11.17 -5.20 -12.25
CA PRO A 22 -11.85 -3.92 -11.99
C PRO A 22 -12.93 -4.00 -10.91
N GLU A 23 -13.61 -5.14 -10.80
CA GLU A 23 -14.65 -5.40 -9.78
C GLU A 23 -14.15 -5.26 -8.33
N TYR A 24 -12.85 -5.41 -8.08
CA TYR A 24 -12.28 -5.24 -6.75
C TYR A 24 -11.92 -3.78 -6.45
N TYR A 25 -11.91 -2.89 -7.45
CA TYR A 25 -11.37 -1.55 -7.29
C TYR A 25 -12.14 -0.75 -6.24
N ASP A 26 -13.46 -0.69 -6.34
CA ASP A 26 -14.28 0.12 -5.43
C ASP A 26 -14.18 -0.38 -3.98
N ILE A 27 -14.13 -1.71 -3.80
CA ILE A 27 -13.92 -2.36 -2.49
C ILE A 27 -12.56 -1.96 -1.88
N LEU A 28 -11.52 -1.95 -2.71
CA LEU A 28 -10.18 -1.53 -2.28
C LEU A 28 -10.17 -0.02 -1.98
N VAL A 29 -10.86 0.82 -2.75
CA VAL A 29 -10.94 2.27 -2.50
C VAL A 29 -11.62 2.57 -1.16
N GLU A 30 -12.63 1.79 -0.79
CA GLU A 30 -13.33 1.93 0.48
C GLU A 30 -12.45 1.55 1.68
N GLN A 31 -11.69 0.46 1.57
CA GLN A 31 -10.99 -0.15 2.72
C GLN A 31 -9.50 0.21 2.81
N VAL A 32 -8.82 0.43 1.68
CA VAL A 32 -7.41 0.82 1.64
C VAL A 32 -7.32 2.34 1.75
N THR A 33 -7.58 2.87 2.94
CA THR A 33 -7.55 4.32 3.23
C THR A 33 -6.17 4.77 3.75
N PRO A 34 -5.87 6.08 3.76
CA PRO A 34 -4.67 6.59 4.44
C PRO A 34 -4.54 6.12 5.90
N GLU A 35 -5.66 5.99 6.62
CA GLU A 35 -5.71 5.52 8.00
C GLU A 35 -5.38 4.03 8.11
N ALA A 36 -5.91 3.20 7.21
CA ALA A 36 -5.57 1.78 7.15
C ALA A 36 -4.08 1.58 6.81
N VAL A 37 -3.56 2.34 5.84
CA VAL A 37 -2.13 2.34 5.49
C VAL A 37 -1.27 2.78 6.67
N ARG A 38 -1.69 3.82 7.42
CA ARG A 38 -1.01 4.25 8.64
C ARG A 38 -0.92 3.13 9.67
N ALA A 39 -2.01 2.37 9.86
CA ALA A 39 -2.04 1.28 10.82
C ALA A 39 -1.05 0.17 10.44
N VAL A 40 -0.97 -0.19 9.15
CA VAL A 40 0.01 -1.18 8.64
C VAL A 40 1.45 -0.77 8.96
N TYR A 41 1.77 0.51 8.76
CA TYR A 41 3.13 1.02 8.96
C TYR A 41 3.36 1.69 10.32
N ALA A 42 2.46 1.53 11.30
CA ALA A 42 2.55 2.26 12.59
C ALA A 42 3.89 2.06 13.31
N HIS A 43 4.50 0.89 13.17
CA HIS A 43 5.82 0.54 13.73
C HIS A 43 7.00 1.37 13.16
N ARG A 44 6.78 2.12 12.07
CA ARG A 44 7.74 3.01 11.41
C ARG A 44 7.44 4.49 11.64
N GLU A 45 6.40 4.80 12.43
CA GLU A 45 5.96 6.17 12.73
C GLU A 45 5.83 7.06 11.47
N PRO A 46 5.09 6.63 10.44
CA PRO A 46 5.07 7.31 9.16
C PRO A 46 4.57 8.75 9.30
N GLY A 47 5.13 9.64 8.50
CA GLY A 47 4.71 11.03 8.38
C GLY A 47 3.40 11.16 7.60
N THR A 48 3.33 12.14 6.69
CA THR A 48 2.14 12.36 5.86
C THR A 48 1.89 11.18 4.93
N ILE A 49 0.63 10.76 4.81
CA ILE A 49 0.17 9.73 3.87
C ILE A 49 -0.83 10.39 2.92
N THR A 50 -0.48 10.44 1.64
CA THR A 50 -1.36 10.98 0.59
C THR A 50 -1.82 9.84 -0.33
N ARG A 51 -3.13 9.74 -0.57
CA ARG A 51 -3.72 8.74 -1.47
C ARG A 51 -4.16 9.40 -2.78
N HIS A 52 -3.67 8.88 -3.90
CA HIS A 52 -4.08 9.27 -5.24
C HIS A 52 -4.88 8.13 -5.87
N LEU A 53 -6.13 8.40 -6.25
CA LEU A 53 -6.97 7.43 -6.95
C LEU A 53 -6.76 7.52 -8.46
N LEU A 54 -6.66 6.35 -9.11
CA LEU A 54 -6.43 6.20 -10.54
C LEU A 54 -7.51 5.24 -11.11
N PRO A 55 -8.78 5.66 -11.17
CA PRO A 55 -9.91 4.78 -11.49
C PRO A 55 -9.79 4.13 -12.87
N ASN A 56 -9.27 4.85 -13.86
CA ASN A 56 -9.06 4.32 -15.22
C ASN A 56 -8.02 3.20 -15.30
N LEU A 57 -7.21 3.03 -14.24
CA LEU A 57 -6.23 1.96 -14.12
C LEU A 57 -6.62 0.91 -13.07
N SER A 58 -7.81 1.04 -12.47
CA SER A 58 -8.23 0.24 -11.30
C SER A 58 -7.15 0.23 -10.20
N ALA A 59 -6.55 1.40 -9.96
CA ALA A 59 -5.38 1.54 -9.11
C ALA A 59 -5.46 2.72 -8.15
N MET A 60 -4.60 2.69 -7.15
CA MET A 60 -4.30 3.82 -6.28
C MET A 60 -2.81 3.87 -5.99
N ASN A 61 -2.29 5.07 -5.74
CA ASN A 61 -0.91 5.27 -5.33
C ASN A 61 -0.88 6.03 -4.01
N PHE A 62 -0.18 5.47 -3.04
CA PHE A 62 0.12 6.11 -1.78
C PHE A 62 1.48 6.77 -1.85
N VAL A 63 1.61 7.94 -1.27
CA VAL A 63 2.90 8.57 -0.99
C VAL A 63 2.99 8.72 0.52
N ILE A 64 4.02 8.09 1.10
CA ILE A 64 4.23 7.98 2.54
C ILE A 64 5.57 8.63 2.86
N ASP A 65 5.54 9.70 3.63
CA ASP A 65 6.74 10.34 4.18
C ASP A 65 7.24 9.59 5.41
N HIS A 66 8.54 9.64 5.68
CA HIS A 66 9.19 9.12 6.89
C HIS A 66 8.89 7.65 7.18
N VAL A 67 8.98 6.79 6.18
CA VAL A 67 8.68 5.34 6.32
C VAL A 67 9.88 4.45 6.05
N LEU A 68 11.02 5.04 5.64
CA LEU A 68 12.24 4.32 5.29
C LEU A 68 13.33 4.47 6.36
N ASP A 69 12.96 4.91 7.57
CA ASP A 69 13.84 5.08 8.72
C ASP A 69 15.06 5.99 8.40
N GLY A 70 14.81 7.13 7.74
CA GLY A 70 15.86 8.06 7.28
C GLY A 70 16.33 7.85 5.84
N GLY A 71 15.85 6.80 5.17
CA GLY A 71 16.15 6.50 3.77
C GLY A 71 17.53 5.88 3.54
N VAL A 72 17.87 5.66 2.26
CA VAL A 72 19.02 4.81 1.83
C VAL A 72 20.37 5.18 2.48
N ASN A 73 20.61 6.45 2.78
CA ASN A 73 21.91 6.91 3.29
C ASN A 73 22.07 6.83 4.81
N ASP A 74 20.96 6.82 5.56
CA ASP A 74 20.96 6.89 7.03
C ASP A 74 20.25 5.70 7.70
N SER A 75 19.59 4.84 6.92
CA SER A 75 18.80 3.72 7.44
C SER A 75 19.67 2.54 7.86
N LEU A 76 19.48 2.06 9.10
CA LEU A 76 19.99 0.77 9.57
C LEU A 76 19.07 -0.41 9.18
N ASN A 77 18.00 -0.14 8.43
CA ASN A 77 17.03 -1.14 8.01
C ASN A 77 17.54 -1.93 6.79
N LEU A 78 17.31 -3.24 6.80
CA LEU A 78 17.63 -4.16 5.71
C LEU A 78 16.86 -3.86 4.41
N ASP A 79 15.69 -3.22 4.51
CA ASP A 79 14.87 -2.79 3.36
C ASP A 79 14.83 -1.26 3.22
N SER A 80 16.00 -0.64 3.14
CA SER A 80 16.15 0.82 3.02
C SER A 80 15.55 1.42 1.73
N HIS A 81 15.31 0.58 0.71
CA HIS A 81 14.60 0.96 -0.52
C HIS A 81 13.09 0.67 -0.48
N GLY A 82 12.59 0.08 0.61
CA GLY A 82 11.17 -0.21 0.78
C GLY A 82 10.59 -1.19 -0.25
N LYS A 83 11.38 -2.11 -0.79
CA LYS A 83 10.94 -3.09 -1.80
C LYS A 83 9.90 -4.06 -1.26
N SER A 84 9.96 -4.33 0.05
CA SER A 84 9.05 -5.24 0.75
C SER A 84 7.81 -4.51 1.27
N LEU A 85 7.79 -3.17 1.30
CA LEU A 85 6.68 -2.39 1.86
C LEU A 85 5.35 -2.69 1.15
N ALA A 86 5.34 -2.88 -0.17
CA ALA A 86 4.13 -3.31 -0.87
C ALA A 86 3.58 -4.63 -0.33
N GLY A 87 4.42 -5.58 0.06
CA GLY A 87 4.00 -6.85 0.66
C GLY A 87 3.21 -6.63 1.95
N PHE A 88 3.73 -5.81 2.86
CA PHE A 88 3.03 -5.48 4.12
C PHE A 88 1.66 -4.84 3.88
N LEU A 89 1.51 -3.97 2.88
CA LEU A 89 0.20 -3.40 2.55
C LEU A 89 -0.73 -4.41 1.90
N LEU A 90 -0.21 -5.34 1.09
CA LEU A 90 -1.03 -6.38 0.46
C LEU A 90 -1.55 -7.41 1.49
N ASP A 91 -0.96 -7.50 2.68
CA ASP A 91 -1.44 -8.31 3.80
C ASP A 91 -2.58 -7.64 4.59
N LEU A 92 -2.94 -6.38 4.28
CA LEU A 92 -4.10 -5.71 4.87
C LEU A 92 -5.37 -6.54 4.61
N PRO A 93 -6.10 -6.98 5.65
CA PRO A 93 -7.31 -7.77 5.46
C PRO A 93 -8.40 -6.93 4.80
N ILE A 94 -9.03 -7.49 3.76
CA ILE A 94 -10.12 -6.87 3.01
C ILE A 94 -11.37 -7.72 3.16
N THR A 95 -12.48 -7.08 3.54
CA THR A 95 -13.80 -7.71 3.57
C THR A 95 -14.37 -7.74 2.16
N LEU A 96 -14.68 -8.94 1.67
CA LEU A 96 -15.28 -9.15 0.35
C LEU A 96 -16.78 -9.41 0.48
N PRO A 97 -17.62 -8.88 -0.42
CA PRO A 97 -19.00 -9.33 -0.54
C PRO A 97 -19.04 -10.77 -1.07
N ALA A 98 -20.02 -11.55 -0.63
CA ALA A 98 -20.09 -12.99 -0.90
C ALA A 98 -20.01 -13.36 -2.40
N HIS A 99 -20.57 -12.53 -3.29
CA HIS A 99 -20.55 -12.78 -4.73
C HIS A 99 -19.17 -12.57 -5.40
N LEU A 100 -18.21 -11.96 -4.69
CA LEU A 100 -16.82 -11.77 -5.14
C LEU A 100 -15.82 -12.60 -4.33
N ALA A 101 -16.30 -13.43 -3.40
CA ALA A 101 -15.46 -14.33 -2.63
C ALA A 101 -14.71 -15.28 -3.58
N LEU A 102 -13.42 -15.50 -3.29
CA LEU A 102 -12.64 -16.51 -4.00
C LEU A 102 -13.25 -17.88 -3.68
N PRO A 103 -13.36 -18.80 -4.67
CA PRO A 103 -13.77 -20.17 -4.38
C PRO A 103 -12.84 -20.78 -3.33
N GLU A 104 -13.39 -21.57 -2.40
CA GLU A 104 -12.59 -22.30 -1.41
C GLU A 104 -11.55 -23.16 -2.14
N ARG A 105 -10.31 -23.09 -1.64
CA ARG A 105 -9.12 -23.61 -2.30
C ARG A 105 -8.78 -25.02 -1.86
#